data_AF-A0A0P9EPA1-F1
#
_entry.id   AF-A0A0P9EPA1-F1
#
_cell.length_a   1.000
_cell.length_b   1.000
_cell.length_c   1.000
_cell.angle_alpha   90.00
_cell.angle_beta   90.00
_cell.angle_gamma   90.00
#
_symmetry.space_group_name_H-M   'P 1'
#
loop_
_entity.id
_entity.type
_entity.pdbx_description
1 polymer ?
#
loop_
_entity_poly.entity_id
_entity_poly.type
_entity_poly.pdbx_seq_one_letter_code
_entity_poly.pdbx_strand_id
1 'polypeptide(L)'
;MDEKAFVDKVISDLNFAASVSEGLMQRPKAFKQLLSYKEVTRKLVEDPVFFAVLMCGDKWLAEASNHQRLLRDLNPRQVAVCGRGWGKSLVFSRKNLWLLFTKPKVESLIISSTQRQSMIMFDYCYFTIMANPLMREMVQRPGTTRTVIRLKAPLGGKLVALPCSPDKLRGYHPDWVFIDEASIVPSEMITSEIMMMLTKPNAGLVMSGTPMSFDHVFRKAFLDRKKYSVHHYPSYSSPLVSQEQLNEWQEMMTKEEWQREVEALWVEVAHTFFPMDLIISCVDPELGNPDSPNQYIENIEEVSPAQLKGPCYAGLDLGKQVDYSVLAVVQKTEDGRVRLIHKRQFPLGTPYPDVVAYVTRAHQVFNFEGLCVDKTGIGDAIVDELEAIEVPNVKGIFFADIEKENMLNYLKLLMEKGLLKILGDDKQLIAQINEQQYEYLRPKTAQERIHLKFWHPPGRHDDQLYALALACMASKETEPKPYLAVVPR
;
A
#
# COMPACT_ATOMS: atom_id res chain seq x y z
N MET A 1 38.36 -24.65 -19.33
CA MET A 1 37.86 -23.85 -20.46
C MET A 1 38.84 -22.72 -20.65
N ASP A 2 39.26 -22.45 -21.89
CA ASP A 2 40.08 -21.29 -22.20
C ASP A 2 39.34 -19.98 -21.83
N GLU A 3 40.07 -18.91 -21.50
CA GLU A 3 39.49 -17.66 -21.02
C GLU A 3 38.57 -17.02 -22.05
N LYS A 4 38.99 -17.00 -23.32
CA LYS A 4 38.17 -16.47 -24.42
C LYS A 4 36.89 -17.29 -24.61
N ALA A 5 37.02 -18.63 -24.61
CA ALA A 5 35.87 -19.52 -24.70
C ALA A 5 34.89 -19.35 -23.52
N PHE A 6 35.40 -19.04 -22.33
CA PHE A 6 34.57 -18.72 -21.17
C PHE A 6 33.79 -17.42 -21.37
N VAL A 7 34.46 -16.35 -21.80
CA VAL A 7 33.83 -15.05 -22.10
C VAL A 7 32.73 -15.21 -23.16
N ASP A 8 33.06 -15.88 -24.27
CA ASP A 8 32.11 -16.12 -25.37
C ASP A 8 30.89 -16.91 -24.90
N LYS A 9 31.08 -17.89 -24.00
CA LYS A 9 29.98 -18.68 -23.44
C LYS A 9 29.13 -17.86 -22.48
N VAL A 10 29.72 -17.03 -21.61
CA VAL A 10 28.97 -16.12 -20.72
C VAL A 10 28.10 -15.18 -21.55
N ILE A 11 28.61 -14.67 -22.67
CA ILE A 11 27.87 -13.75 -23.53
C ILE A 11 26.77 -14.48 -24.32
N SER A 12 27.04 -15.65 -24.88
CA SER A 12 26.10 -16.31 -25.81
C SER A 12 25.02 -17.14 -25.11
N ASP A 13 25.25 -17.61 -23.88
CA ASP A 13 24.34 -18.49 -23.15
C ASP A 13 23.95 -17.89 -21.79
N LEU A 14 22.69 -17.46 -21.69
CA LEU A 14 22.14 -16.84 -20.47
C LEU A 14 22.07 -17.84 -19.31
N ASN A 15 21.81 -19.12 -19.56
CA ASN A 15 21.81 -20.15 -18.51
C ASN A 15 23.21 -20.39 -17.98
N PHE A 16 24.21 -20.38 -18.87
CA PHE A 16 25.60 -20.44 -18.44
C PHE A 16 25.99 -19.20 -17.60
N ALA A 17 25.65 -18.00 -18.06
CA ALA A 17 25.86 -16.77 -17.29
C ALA A 17 25.21 -16.83 -15.89
N ALA A 18 23.97 -17.35 -15.81
CA ALA A 18 23.27 -17.57 -14.54
C ALA A 18 24.02 -18.55 -13.62
N SER A 19 24.53 -19.65 -14.17
CA SER A 19 25.25 -20.66 -13.38
C SER A 19 26.54 -20.12 -12.73
N VAL A 20 27.19 -19.13 -13.34
CA VAL A 20 28.48 -18.60 -12.88
C VAL A 20 28.39 -17.29 -12.10
N SER A 21 27.26 -16.56 -12.17
CA SER A 21 27.12 -15.19 -11.62
C SER A 21 27.42 -15.11 -10.12
N GLU A 22 26.90 -16.04 -9.32
CA GLU A 22 27.14 -16.08 -7.88
C GLU A 22 28.61 -16.35 -7.53
N GLY A 23 29.25 -17.29 -8.24
CA GLY A 23 30.68 -17.57 -8.06
C GLY A 23 31.56 -16.38 -8.44
N LEU A 24 31.15 -15.59 -9.44
CA LEU A 24 31.82 -14.35 -9.81
C LEU A 24 31.67 -13.27 -8.73
N MET A 25 30.48 -13.10 -8.15
CA MET A 25 30.26 -12.15 -7.04
C MET A 25 31.12 -12.47 -5.81
N GLN A 26 31.39 -13.75 -5.54
CA GLN A 26 32.29 -14.20 -4.48
C GLN A 26 33.79 -14.00 -4.82
N ARG A 27 34.13 -13.71 -6.08
CA ARG A 27 35.51 -13.53 -6.56
C ARG A 27 35.69 -12.18 -7.28
N PRO A 28 35.72 -11.05 -6.55
CA PRO A 28 35.69 -9.71 -7.15
C PRO A 28 36.81 -9.43 -8.16
N LYS A 29 38.01 -10.00 -7.97
CA LYS A 29 39.12 -9.85 -8.93
C LYS A 29 38.81 -10.51 -10.27
N ALA A 30 38.32 -11.75 -10.25
CA ALA A 30 37.92 -12.47 -11.45
C ALA A 30 36.72 -11.80 -12.14
N PHE A 31 35.78 -11.27 -11.35
CA PHE A 31 34.66 -10.53 -11.91
C PHE A 31 35.09 -9.21 -12.56
N LYS A 32 36.00 -8.45 -11.94
CA LYS A 32 36.61 -7.25 -12.56
C LYS A 32 37.33 -7.60 -13.86
N GLN A 33 38.04 -8.72 -13.91
CA GLN A 33 38.69 -9.20 -15.13
C GLN A 33 37.66 -9.52 -16.23
N LEU A 34 36.58 -10.23 -15.92
CA LEU A 34 35.49 -10.49 -16.87
C LEU A 34 34.86 -9.18 -17.40
N LEU A 35 34.66 -8.18 -16.55
CA LEU A 35 34.14 -6.87 -16.94
C LEU A 35 35.16 -6.00 -17.69
N SER A 36 36.44 -6.39 -17.78
CA SER A 36 37.42 -5.68 -18.61
C SER A 36 37.23 -5.95 -20.10
N TYR A 37 36.52 -7.03 -20.46
CA TYR A 37 36.16 -7.35 -21.84
C TYR A 37 35.06 -6.42 -22.35
N LYS A 38 35.32 -5.78 -23.50
CA LYS A 38 34.41 -4.78 -24.09
C LYS A 38 33.09 -5.40 -24.51
N GLU A 39 33.10 -6.65 -24.94
CA GLU A 39 31.93 -7.38 -25.40
C GLU A 39 30.96 -7.66 -24.23
N VAL A 40 31.50 -7.98 -23.06
CA VAL A 40 30.71 -8.20 -21.83
C VAL A 40 30.07 -6.89 -21.38
N THR A 41 30.87 -5.83 -21.25
CA THR A 41 30.37 -4.52 -20.82
C THR A 41 29.36 -3.92 -21.79
N ARG A 42 29.58 -4.08 -23.10
CA ARG A 42 28.61 -3.71 -24.11
C ARG A 42 27.29 -4.46 -23.93
N LYS A 43 27.33 -5.79 -23.75
CA LYS A 43 26.12 -6.58 -23.54
C LYS A 43 25.37 -6.21 -22.25
N LEU A 44 26.08 -5.88 -21.18
CA LEU A 44 25.47 -5.37 -19.93
C LEU A 44 24.71 -4.05 -20.14
N VAL A 45 25.23 -3.18 -21.01
CA VAL A 45 24.57 -1.91 -21.34
C VAL A 45 23.39 -2.11 -22.28
N GLU A 46 23.47 -3.06 -23.21
CA GLU A 46 22.44 -3.28 -24.24
C GLU A 46 21.28 -4.18 -23.77
N ASP A 47 21.53 -5.16 -22.89
CA ASP A 47 20.51 -6.12 -22.45
C ASP A 47 20.28 -6.08 -20.93
N PRO A 48 19.15 -5.51 -20.45
CA PRO A 48 18.85 -5.45 -19.02
C PRO A 48 18.65 -6.82 -18.37
N VAL A 49 18.27 -7.85 -19.13
CA VAL A 49 18.14 -9.23 -18.61
C VAL A 49 19.52 -9.81 -18.33
N PHE A 50 20.46 -9.65 -19.27
CA PHE A 50 21.84 -10.08 -19.06
C PHE A 50 22.47 -9.35 -17.87
N PHE A 51 22.20 -8.04 -17.72
CA PHE A 51 22.61 -7.28 -16.54
C PHE A 51 22.03 -7.86 -15.25
N ALA A 52 20.73 -8.15 -15.19
CA ALA A 52 20.11 -8.72 -14.00
C ALA A 52 20.69 -10.10 -13.64
N VAL A 53 20.86 -10.98 -14.63
CA VAL A 53 21.43 -12.33 -14.42
C VAL A 53 22.88 -12.25 -13.94
N LEU A 54 23.73 -11.45 -14.60
CA LEU A 54 25.16 -11.42 -14.31
C LEU A 54 25.52 -10.54 -13.10
N MET A 55 24.97 -9.32 -13.04
CA MET A 55 25.31 -8.34 -12.00
C MET A 55 24.43 -8.45 -10.77
N CYS A 56 23.15 -8.80 -10.90
CA CYS A 56 22.22 -8.90 -9.78
C CYS A 56 22.09 -10.32 -9.23
N GLY A 57 22.57 -11.33 -9.97
CA GLY A 57 22.53 -12.74 -9.56
C GLY A 57 21.17 -13.42 -9.72
N ASP A 58 20.27 -12.85 -10.53
CA ASP A 58 18.91 -13.36 -10.69
C ASP A 58 18.86 -14.57 -11.62
N LYS A 59 19.35 -15.73 -11.16
CA LYS A 59 19.43 -16.96 -11.97
C LYS A 59 18.08 -17.39 -12.56
N TRP A 60 17.01 -17.20 -11.79
CA TRP A 60 15.64 -17.53 -12.17
C TRP A 60 15.18 -16.79 -13.44
N LEU A 61 15.74 -15.61 -13.75
CA LEU A 61 15.37 -14.87 -14.96
C LEU A 61 15.75 -15.60 -16.24
N ALA A 62 16.73 -16.51 -16.21
CA ALA A 62 17.19 -17.20 -17.41
C ALA A 62 16.08 -18.02 -18.08
N GLU A 63 15.13 -18.53 -17.30
CA GLU A 63 14.01 -19.35 -17.76
C GLU A 63 12.65 -18.61 -17.70
N ALA A 64 12.62 -17.36 -17.24
CA ALA A 64 11.40 -16.58 -17.02
C ALA A 64 11.08 -15.62 -18.19
N SER A 65 10.60 -16.15 -19.32
CA SER A 65 10.41 -15.39 -20.57
C SER A 65 9.52 -14.15 -20.44
N ASN A 66 8.43 -14.22 -19.67
CA ASN A 66 7.52 -13.08 -19.45
C ASN A 66 8.20 -11.95 -18.65
N HIS A 67 8.98 -12.30 -17.64
CA HIS A 67 9.77 -11.34 -16.86
C HIS A 67 10.88 -10.72 -17.69
N GLN A 68 11.54 -11.52 -18.53
CA GLN A 68 12.52 -11.00 -19.49
C GLN A 68 11.89 -9.99 -20.45
N ARG A 69 10.68 -10.29 -20.96
CA ARG A 69 9.94 -9.39 -21.85
C ARG A 69 9.62 -8.07 -21.16
N LEU A 70 9.13 -8.11 -19.91
CA LEU A 70 8.85 -6.89 -19.14
C LEU A 70 10.11 -6.08 -18.84
N LEU A 71 11.20 -6.76 -18.46
CA LEU A 71 12.48 -6.10 -18.14
C LEU A 71 13.10 -5.42 -19.37
N ARG A 72 12.96 -6.04 -20.56
CA ARG A 72 13.47 -5.52 -21.84
C ARG A 72 12.59 -4.46 -22.48
N ASP A 73 11.36 -4.24 -22.00
CA ASP A 73 10.54 -3.16 -22.53
C ASP A 73 11.18 -1.81 -22.19
N LEU A 74 11.49 -0.99 -23.19
CA LEU A 74 12.05 0.35 -23.00
C LEU A 74 11.08 1.46 -23.39
N ASN A 75 9.81 1.14 -23.65
CA ASN A 75 8.78 2.13 -23.95
C ASN A 75 8.68 3.15 -22.79
N PRO A 76 8.67 4.46 -23.05
CA PRO A 76 8.61 5.46 -21.98
C PRO A 76 7.28 5.45 -21.20
N ARG A 77 6.24 4.76 -21.68
CA ARG A 77 4.94 4.64 -21.02
C ARG A 77 4.58 3.17 -20.87
N GLN A 78 4.75 2.62 -19.68
CA GLN A 78 4.49 1.21 -19.38
C GLN A 78 3.38 1.05 -18.34
N VAL A 79 2.55 0.04 -18.54
CA VAL A 79 1.53 -0.40 -17.59
C VAL A 79 1.68 -1.91 -17.40
N ALA A 80 1.93 -2.34 -16.16
CA ALA A 80 2.05 -3.75 -15.81
C ALA A 80 0.99 -4.13 -14.78
N VAL A 81 -0.05 -4.81 -15.24
CA VAL A 81 -1.10 -5.39 -14.39
C VAL A 81 -0.70 -6.83 -14.11
N CYS A 82 -0.26 -7.10 -12.89
CA CYS A 82 0.25 -8.42 -12.54
C CYS A 82 -0.44 -8.95 -11.29
N GLY A 83 -0.64 -10.27 -11.25
CA GLY A 83 -1.11 -10.95 -10.06
C GLY A 83 -0.11 -10.87 -8.91
N ARG A 84 -0.60 -11.13 -7.71
CA ARG A 84 0.15 -11.23 -6.45
C ARG A 84 1.27 -12.25 -6.58
N GLY A 85 2.45 -11.89 -6.09
CA GLY A 85 3.62 -12.77 -6.14
C GLY A 85 4.24 -12.96 -7.53
N TRP A 86 3.65 -12.39 -8.59
CA TRP A 86 4.19 -12.55 -9.95
C TRP A 86 5.65 -12.06 -10.07
N GLY A 87 6.07 -11.06 -9.28
CA GLY A 87 7.44 -10.54 -9.27
C GLY A 87 7.60 -9.17 -9.93
N LYS A 88 6.51 -8.39 -10.05
CA LYS A 88 6.51 -7.05 -10.69
C LYS A 88 7.55 -6.10 -10.09
N SER A 89 7.55 -5.96 -8.75
CA SER A 89 8.47 -5.06 -8.04
C SER A 89 9.92 -5.54 -8.15
N LEU A 90 10.15 -6.86 -8.19
CA LEU A 90 11.48 -7.43 -8.41
C LEU A 90 12.01 -7.07 -9.81
N VAL A 91 11.22 -7.28 -10.87
CA VAL A 91 11.61 -6.92 -12.25
C VAL A 91 11.92 -5.43 -12.39
N PHE A 92 11.05 -4.56 -11.85
CA PHE A 92 11.28 -3.13 -11.93
C PHE A 92 12.43 -2.64 -11.04
N SER A 93 12.74 -3.33 -9.93
CA SER A 93 13.98 -3.06 -9.19
C SER A 93 15.22 -3.30 -10.06
N ARG A 94 15.23 -4.37 -10.88
CA ARG A 94 16.35 -4.66 -11.80
C ARG A 94 16.44 -3.67 -12.92
N LYS A 95 15.30 -3.19 -13.41
CA LYS A 95 15.28 -2.09 -14.38
C LYS A 95 15.84 -0.81 -13.80
N ASN A 96 15.48 -0.46 -12.57
CA ASN A 96 16.06 0.68 -11.84
C ASN A 96 17.58 0.54 -11.72
N LEU A 97 18.08 -0.63 -11.30
CA LEU A 97 19.52 -0.88 -11.21
C LEU A 97 20.21 -0.81 -12.57
N TRP A 98 19.64 -1.43 -13.61
CA TRP A 98 20.21 -1.38 -14.95
C TRP A 98 20.31 0.08 -15.44
N LEU A 99 19.25 0.87 -15.31
CA LEU A 99 19.26 2.30 -15.65
C LEU A 99 20.35 3.04 -14.86
N LEU A 100 20.41 2.83 -13.55
CA LEU A 100 21.34 3.51 -12.65
C LEU A 100 22.81 3.20 -12.96
N PHE A 101 23.13 1.94 -13.31
CA PHE A 101 24.50 1.47 -13.54
C PHE A 101 24.94 1.53 -15.02
N THR A 102 24.05 1.83 -15.95
CA THR A 102 24.37 1.88 -17.39
C THR A 102 24.10 3.25 -18.04
N LYS A 103 23.37 4.15 -17.37
CA LYS A 103 23.10 5.50 -17.87
C LYS A 103 23.74 6.57 -16.96
N PRO A 104 24.52 7.51 -17.52
CA PRO A 104 25.10 8.57 -16.72
C PRO A 104 24.03 9.55 -16.26
N LYS A 105 24.14 9.98 -14.99
CA LYS A 105 23.34 11.01 -14.32
C LYS A 105 21.83 10.77 -14.34
N VAL A 106 21.41 9.50 -14.45
CA VAL A 106 19.99 9.12 -14.39
C VAL A 106 19.43 9.43 -13.01
N GLU A 107 18.26 10.05 -12.95
CA GLU A 107 17.45 10.18 -11.75
C GLU A 107 16.19 9.32 -11.91
N SER A 108 16.02 8.36 -11.00
CA SER A 108 14.85 7.48 -10.97
C SER A 108 14.11 7.59 -9.63
N LEU A 109 12.79 7.64 -9.67
CA LEU A 109 11.93 7.65 -8.48
C LEU A 109 11.10 6.37 -8.41
N ILE A 110 10.99 5.83 -7.20
CA ILE A 110 10.03 4.81 -6.83
C ILE A 110 8.98 5.52 -5.96
N ILE A 111 7.73 5.47 -6.40
CA ILE A 111 6.59 6.09 -5.71
C ILE A 111 5.57 4.99 -5.41
N SER A 112 4.96 5.05 -4.23
CA SER A 112 3.78 4.24 -3.90
C SER A 112 2.87 5.02 -2.95
N SER A 113 1.73 4.44 -2.54
CA SER A 113 0.75 5.13 -1.68
C SER A 113 1.34 5.61 -0.35
N THR A 114 2.31 4.87 0.20
CA THR A 114 3.02 5.21 1.44
C THR A 114 4.53 5.08 1.26
N GLN A 115 5.30 5.71 2.15
CA GLN A 115 6.76 5.54 2.15
C GLN A 115 7.12 4.07 2.33
N ARG A 116 6.43 3.37 3.25
CA ARG A 116 6.64 1.95 3.53
C ARG A 116 6.49 1.08 2.28
N GLN A 117 5.47 1.30 1.45
CA GLN A 117 5.30 0.55 0.21
C GLN A 117 6.40 0.86 -0.81
N SER A 118 6.77 2.14 -0.98
CA SER A 118 7.85 2.52 -1.92
C SER A 118 9.20 1.89 -1.54
N MET A 119 9.41 1.67 -0.24
CA MET A 119 10.63 1.06 0.29
C MET A 119 10.78 -0.41 -0.10
N ILE A 120 9.70 -1.15 -0.36
CA ILE A 120 9.78 -2.58 -0.73
C ILE A 120 10.61 -2.77 -2.01
N MET A 121 10.31 -2.00 -3.07
CA MET A 121 11.07 -2.06 -4.32
C MET A 121 12.48 -1.47 -4.16
N PHE A 122 12.62 -0.41 -3.35
CA PHE A 122 13.92 0.20 -3.07
C PHE A 122 14.86 -0.76 -2.33
N ASP A 123 14.34 -1.54 -1.38
CA ASP A 123 15.10 -2.52 -0.62
C ASP A 123 15.61 -3.65 -1.52
N TYR A 124 14.82 -4.09 -2.52
CA TYR A 124 15.33 -5.01 -3.55
C TYR A 124 16.53 -4.42 -4.31
N CYS A 125 16.51 -3.11 -4.61
CA CYS A 125 17.68 -2.44 -5.20
C CYS A 125 18.86 -2.40 -4.23
N TYR A 126 18.62 -1.95 -2.99
CA TYR A 126 19.65 -1.77 -1.98
C TYR A 126 20.34 -3.09 -1.63
N PHE A 127 19.59 -4.14 -1.31
CA PHE A 127 20.16 -5.44 -0.95
C PHE A 127 20.91 -6.09 -2.11
N THR A 128 20.45 -5.94 -3.36
CA THR A 128 21.19 -6.41 -4.53
C THR A 128 22.51 -5.66 -4.72
N ILE A 129 22.52 -4.33 -4.57
CA ILE A 129 23.77 -3.55 -4.61
C ILE A 129 24.71 -3.99 -3.48
N MET A 130 24.18 -4.22 -2.28
CA MET A 130 24.99 -4.70 -1.16
C MET A 130 25.53 -6.10 -1.45
N ALA A 131 24.78 -7.01 -2.06
CA ALA A 131 25.23 -8.37 -2.36
C ALA A 131 26.39 -8.42 -3.39
N ASN A 132 26.47 -7.47 -4.32
CA ASN A 132 27.54 -7.41 -5.32
C ASN A 132 28.66 -6.42 -4.91
N PRO A 133 29.89 -6.90 -4.61
CA PRO A 133 31.00 -6.03 -4.19
C PRO A 133 31.35 -4.92 -5.18
N LEU A 134 31.22 -5.18 -6.49
CA LEU A 134 31.52 -4.20 -7.53
C LEU A 134 30.50 -3.07 -7.55
N MET A 135 29.22 -3.39 -7.43
CA MET A 135 28.16 -2.39 -7.36
C MET A 135 28.26 -1.59 -6.05
N ARG A 136 28.55 -2.26 -4.94
CA ARG A 136 28.76 -1.64 -3.62
C ARG A 136 29.89 -0.60 -3.64
N GLU A 137 31.00 -0.88 -4.31
CA GLU A 137 32.14 0.04 -4.44
C GLU A 137 31.76 1.35 -5.15
N MET A 138 30.75 1.34 -6.02
CA MET A 138 30.30 2.50 -6.80
C MET A 138 29.33 3.40 -6.04
N VAL A 139 28.81 2.98 -4.89
CA VAL A 139 27.88 3.78 -4.07
C VAL A 139 28.61 4.97 -3.44
N GLN A 140 28.03 6.17 -3.58
CA GLN A 140 28.55 7.41 -3.01
C GLN A 140 28.15 7.54 -1.53
N ARG A 141 29.13 7.87 -0.69
CA ARG A 141 28.95 8.25 0.72
C ARG A 141 29.84 9.47 1.04
N PRO A 142 29.33 10.54 1.68
CA PRO A 142 27.94 10.75 2.11
C PRO A 142 26.97 10.95 0.92
N GLY A 143 25.65 10.84 1.17
CA GLY A 143 24.60 11.11 0.17
C GLY A 143 23.69 9.92 -0.17
N THR A 144 24.11 8.70 0.15
CA THR A 144 23.23 7.52 0.22
C THR A 144 22.64 7.42 1.62
N THR A 145 21.31 7.29 1.71
CA THR A 145 20.53 7.22 2.95
C THR A 145 19.62 5.99 2.94
N ARG A 146 18.68 5.89 3.90
CA ARG A 146 17.66 4.82 3.90
C ARG A 146 16.68 4.91 2.72
N THR A 147 16.50 6.07 2.11
CA THR A 147 15.53 6.29 1.02
C THR A 147 16.17 6.76 -0.29
N VAL A 148 17.50 6.93 -0.31
CA VAL A 148 18.25 7.45 -1.46
C VAL A 148 19.49 6.60 -1.71
N ILE A 149 19.69 6.13 -2.94
CA ILE A 149 20.96 5.59 -3.42
C ILE A 149 21.57 6.58 -4.40
N ARG A 150 22.85 6.92 -4.22
CA ARG A 150 23.64 7.72 -5.17
C ARG A 150 24.87 6.96 -5.62
N LEU A 151 25.21 7.05 -6.90
CA LEU A 151 26.46 6.51 -7.44
C LEU A 151 27.54 7.59 -7.53
N LYS A 152 28.80 7.18 -7.40
CA LYS A 152 29.98 8.04 -7.61
C LYS A 152 30.07 8.49 -9.08
N ALA A 153 30.78 9.60 -9.32
CA ALA A 153 31.19 9.99 -10.67
C ALA A 153 32.05 8.89 -11.33
N PRO A 154 31.99 8.71 -12.67
CA PRO A 154 31.26 9.54 -13.63
C PRO A 154 29.78 9.17 -13.80
N LEU A 155 29.30 8.05 -13.25
CA LEU A 155 27.89 7.67 -13.37
C LEU A 155 26.99 8.68 -12.68
N GLY A 156 27.19 8.96 -11.38
CA GLY A 156 26.49 10.04 -10.70
C GLY A 156 24.96 9.92 -10.63
N GLY A 157 24.40 8.75 -10.95
CA GLY A 157 22.96 8.51 -10.93
C GLY A 157 22.38 8.47 -9.51
N LYS A 158 21.06 8.64 -9.41
CA LYS A 158 20.31 8.72 -8.16
C LYS A 158 19.01 7.92 -8.25
N LEU A 159 18.75 7.09 -7.25
CA LEU A 159 17.49 6.39 -7.03
C LEU A 159 16.87 6.88 -5.72
N VAL A 160 15.58 7.22 -5.72
CA VAL A 160 14.87 7.72 -4.54
C VAL A 160 13.56 7.00 -4.35
N ALA A 161 13.25 6.60 -3.12
CA ALA A 161 11.94 6.11 -2.71
C ALA A 161 11.14 7.23 -2.03
N LEU A 162 9.93 7.51 -2.52
CA LEU A 162 9.08 8.60 -2.03
C LEU A 162 7.66 8.11 -1.69
N PRO A 163 7.00 8.66 -0.66
CA PRO A 163 5.57 8.50 -0.48
C PRO A 163 4.83 9.33 -1.53
N CYS A 164 3.54 9.06 -1.74
CA CYS A 164 2.71 9.85 -2.64
C CYS A 164 2.28 11.21 -2.04
N SER A 165 3.20 11.97 -1.46
CA SER A 165 2.91 13.29 -0.86
C SER A 165 3.23 14.41 -1.85
N PRO A 166 2.30 15.36 -2.13
CA PRO A 166 2.56 16.49 -3.03
C PRO A 166 3.82 17.26 -2.66
N ASP A 167 4.02 17.54 -1.37
CA ASP A 167 5.15 18.33 -0.89
C ASP A 167 6.49 17.62 -1.07
N LYS A 168 6.50 16.28 -0.98
CA LYS A 168 7.70 15.46 -1.21
C LYS A 168 7.99 15.24 -2.69
N LEU A 169 6.96 15.29 -3.55
CA LEU A 169 7.07 15.07 -4.98
C LEU A 169 7.50 16.34 -5.74
N ARG A 170 7.17 17.53 -5.23
CA ARG A 170 7.54 18.80 -5.86
C ARG A 170 9.06 19.00 -5.96
N GLY A 171 9.49 19.58 -7.08
CA GLY A 171 10.90 19.92 -7.35
C GLY A 171 11.73 18.82 -7.98
N TYR A 172 11.20 17.60 -8.08
CA TYR A 172 11.85 16.53 -8.85
C TYR A 172 11.59 16.67 -10.35
N HIS A 173 12.60 16.36 -11.16
CA HIS A 173 12.50 16.25 -12.62
C HIS A 173 13.21 14.97 -13.10
N PRO A 174 12.65 13.80 -12.78
CA PRO A 174 13.33 12.52 -12.97
C PRO A 174 13.36 12.10 -14.45
N ASP A 175 14.31 11.22 -14.77
CA ASP A 175 14.35 10.51 -16.06
C ASP A 175 13.37 9.33 -16.08
N TRP A 176 13.12 8.72 -14.91
CA TRP A 176 12.18 7.61 -14.76
C TRP A 176 11.38 7.71 -13.46
N VAL A 177 10.10 7.38 -13.54
CA VAL A 177 9.23 7.18 -12.38
C VAL A 177 8.58 5.80 -12.45
N PHE A 178 8.67 5.07 -11.35
CA PHE A 178 8.04 3.78 -11.13
C PHE A 178 6.99 3.94 -10.04
N ILE A 179 5.72 3.87 -10.40
CA ILE A 179 4.60 3.88 -9.46
C ILE A 179 4.23 2.42 -9.14
N ASP A 180 4.59 1.95 -7.95
CA ASP A 180 4.20 0.62 -7.48
C ASP A 180 2.90 0.67 -6.68
N GLU A 181 2.11 -0.40 -6.78
CA GLU A 181 0.70 -0.45 -6.33
C GLU A 181 -0.12 0.76 -6.81
N ALA A 182 0.05 1.11 -8.10
CA ALA A 182 -0.55 2.27 -8.75
C ALA A 182 -2.08 2.30 -8.71
N SER A 183 -2.74 1.17 -8.43
CA SER A 183 -4.20 1.08 -8.32
C SER A 183 -4.75 1.66 -7.01
N ILE A 184 -3.90 1.88 -6.00
CA ILE A 184 -4.27 2.43 -4.69
C ILE A 184 -3.80 3.89 -4.53
N VAL A 185 -2.89 4.35 -5.38
CA VAL A 185 -2.46 5.74 -5.43
C VAL A 185 -3.56 6.60 -6.04
N PRO A 186 -4.06 7.66 -5.38
CA PRO A 186 -5.15 8.47 -5.93
C PRO A 186 -4.88 8.95 -7.37
N SER A 187 -5.88 8.85 -8.25
CA SER A 187 -5.72 9.18 -9.67
C SER A 187 -5.31 10.63 -9.92
N GLU A 188 -5.77 11.57 -9.09
CA GLU A 188 -5.38 12.98 -9.18
C GLU A 188 -3.89 13.19 -8.86
N MET A 189 -3.34 12.45 -7.89
CA MET A 189 -1.90 12.49 -7.59
C MET A 189 -1.06 12.02 -8.78
N ILE A 190 -1.50 10.95 -9.46
CA ILE A 190 -0.79 10.46 -10.65
C ILE A 190 -0.88 11.49 -11.78
N THR A 191 -2.08 12.00 -12.07
CA THR A 191 -2.33 12.84 -13.26
C THR A 191 -1.85 14.28 -13.11
N SER A 192 -1.98 14.87 -11.93
CA SER A 192 -1.73 16.29 -11.69
C SER A 192 -0.37 16.58 -11.06
N GLU A 193 0.23 15.62 -10.35
CA GLU A 193 1.54 15.80 -9.72
C GLU A 193 2.61 14.94 -10.42
N ILE A 194 2.44 13.62 -10.45
CA ILE A 194 3.47 12.69 -10.94
C ILE A 194 3.67 12.78 -12.46
N MET A 195 2.60 12.88 -13.25
CA MET A 195 2.74 13.04 -14.69
C MET A 195 3.32 14.42 -15.06
N MET A 196 3.04 15.44 -14.25
CA MET A 196 3.49 16.82 -14.52
C MET A 196 4.98 17.05 -14.23
N MET A 197 5.61 16.26 -13.35
CA MET A 197 7.07 16.33 -13.13
C MET A 197 7.91 15.74 -14.28
N LEU A 198 7.30 14.96 -15.19
CA LEU A 198 7.97 14.29 -16.30
C LEU A 198 8.21 15.23 -17.48
N THR A 199 9.00 16.28 -17.25
CA THR A 199 9.24 17.38 -18.20
C THR A 199 10.39 17.11 -19.17
N LYS A 200 11.27 16.14 -18.87
CA LYS A 200 12.39 15.78 -19.74
C LYS A 200 11.93 15.03 -20.99
N PRO A 201 12.60 15.21 -22.14
CA PRO A 201 12.38 14.36 -23.31
C PRO A 201 12.59 12.89 -22.96
N ASN A 202 11.66 12.02 -23.38
CA ASN A 202 11.70 10.58 -23.12
C ASN A 202 11.68 10.18 -21.64
N ALA A 203 11.20 11.06 -20.74
CA ALA A 203 10.99 10.68 -19.35
C ALA A 203 10.03 9.48 -19.25
N GLY A 204 10.48 8.44 -18.54
CA GLY A 204 9.77 7.20 -18.38
C GLY A 204 8.74 7.25 -17.25
N LEU A 205 7.56 6.68 -17.51
CA LEU A 205 6.53 6.40 -16.52
C LEU A 205 6.17 4.93 -16.60
N VAL A 206 6.32 4.26 -15.47
CA VAL A 206 5.88 2.88 -15.26
C VAL A 206 4.81 2.88 -14.18
N MET A 207 3.66 2.29 -14.47
CA MET A 207 2.63 2.00 -13.46
C MET A 207 2.51 0.50 -13.31
N SER A 208 2.56 0.00 -12.07
CA SER A 208 2.39 -1.41 -11.76
C SER A 208 1.49 -1.64 -10.55
N GLY A 209 0.72 -2.72 -10.56
CA GLY A 209 -0.26 -2.98 -9.50
C GLY A 209 -1.15 -4.18 -9.82
N THR A 210 -1.96 -4.59 -8.83
CA THR A 210 -3.13 -5.43 -9.05
C THR A 210 -4.33 -4.56 -9.46
N PRO A 211 -5.28 -5.08 -10.25
CA PRO A 211 -6.49 -4.35 -10.60
C PRO A 211 -7.36 -4.08 -9.36
N MET A 212 -7.93 -2.87 -9.27
CA MET A 212 -8.85 -2.48 -8.21
C MET A 212 -10.04 -1.71 -8.81
N SER A 213 -10.00 -0.38 -8.77
CA SER A 213 -11.07 0.51 -9.25
C SER A 213 -11.22 0.49 -10.78
N PHE A 214 -12.46 0.70 -11.25
CA PHE A 214 -12.78 0.76 -12.68
C PHE A 214 -12.53 2.15 -13.30
N ASP A 215 -12.67 3.22 -12.52
CA ASP A 215 -12.47 4.59 -13.00
C ASP A 215 -11.04 5.11 -12.81
N HIS A 216 -10.16 4.30 -12.21
CA HIS A 216 -8.77 4.64 -11.96
C HIS A 216 -7.98 4.94 -13.24
N VAL A 217 -7.07 5.93 -13.16
CA VAL A 217 -6.10 6.21 -14.24
C VAL A 217 -5.26 4.99 -14.62
N PHE A 218 -4.99 4.09 -13.66
CA PHE A 218 -4.26 2.85 -13.91
C PHE A 218 -5.01 1.93 -14.89
N ARG A 219 -6.33 1.74 -14.72
CA ARG A 219 -7.15 0.97 -15.65
C ARG A 219 -7.29 1.68 -17.00
N LYS A 220 -7.49 3.00 -16.99
CA LYS A 220 -7.54 3.80 -18.23
C LYS A 220 -6.26 3.63 -19.06
N ALA A 221 -5.10 3.66 -18.40
CA ALA A 221 -3.81 3.42 -19.05
C ALA A 221 -3.65 1.98 -19.55
N PHE A 222 -4.15 0.98 -18.81
CA PHE A 222 -4.17 -0.42 -19.23
C PHE A 222 -4.99 -0.65 -20.51
N LEU A 223 -6.11 0.07 -20.66
CA LEU A 223 -6.98 -0.04 -21.84
C LEU A 223 -6.44 0.74 -23.05
N ASP A 224 -5.64 1.79 -22.83
CA ASP A 224 -5.04 2.61 -23.89
C ASP A 224 -3.72 2.04 -24.43
N ARG A 225 -3.83 0.93 -25.18
CA ARG A 225 -2.70 0.27 -25.85
C ARG A 225 -2.01 1.10 -26.94
N LYS A 226 -2.59 2.24 -27.33
CA LYS A 226 -1.96 3.15 -28.30
C LYS A 226 -0.91 4.02 -27.61
N LYS A 227 -1.21 4.46 -26.39
CA LYS A 227 -0.32 5.33 -25.60
C LYS A 227 0.64 4.55 -24.70
N TYR A 228 0.25 3.37 -24.22
CA TYR A 228 1.03 2.58 -23.27
C TYR A 228 1.45 1.24 -23.84
N SER A 229 2.67 0.82 -23.51
CA SER A 229 3.06 -0.58 -23.59
C SER A 229 2.44 -1.33 -22.41
N VAL A 230 1.58 -2.30 -22.72
CA VAL A 230 0.74 -2.99 -21.74
C VAL A 230 1.21 -4.41 -21.52
N HIS A 231 1.40 -4.75 -20.24
CA HIS A 231 1.76 -6.06 -19.75
C HIS A 231 0.66 -6.55 -18.80
N HIS A 232 0.20 -7.77 -19.02
CA HIS A 232 -0.81 -8.43 -18.19
C HIS A 232 -0.37 -9.85 -17.90
N TYR A 233 -0.18 -10.18 -16.63
CA TYR A 233 0.28 -11.51 -16.25
C TYR A 233 -0.38 -12.00 -14.96
N PRO A 234 -1.08 -13.15 -15.00
CA PRO A 234 -1.60 -13.78 -13.80
C PRO A 234 -0.48 -14.45 -12.99
N SER A 235 -0.67 -14.62 -11.68
CA SER A 235 0.37 -15.14 -10.77
C SER A 235 0.89 -16.51 -11.19
N TYR A 236 0.03 -17.41 -11.65
CA TYR A 236 0.40 -18.76 -12.10
C TYR A 236 1.28 -18.77 -13.37
N SER A 237 1.43 -17.63 -14.06
CA SER A 237 2.37 -17.52 -15.17
C SER A 237 3.81 -17.22 -14.71
N SER A 238 4.05 -17.11 -13.40
CA SER A 238 5.35 -16.78 -12.83
C SER A 238 6.03 -18.03 -12.26
N PRO A 239 7.33 -18.25 -12.55
CA PRO A 239 8.10 -19.29 -11.87
C PRO A 239 8.36 -18.98 -10.40
N LEU A 240 8.01 -17.78 -9.92
CA LEU A 240 8.17 -17.35 -8.53
C LEU A 240 6.99 -17.76 -7.64
N VAL A 241 5.92 -18.30 -8.22
CA VAL A 241 4.72 -18.73 -7.49
C VAL A 241 4.61 -20.25 -7.66
N SER A 242 4.73 -20.98 -6.57
CA SER A 242 4.68 -22.45 -6.59
C SER A 242 3.24 -22.95 -6.72
N GLN A 243 3.09 -24.20 -7.16
CA GLN A 243 1.76 -24.82 -7.27
C GLN A 243 1.11 -25.01 -5.89
N GLU A 244 1.91 -25.30 -4.86
CA GLU A 244 1.43 -25.41 -3.48
C GLU A 244 0.81 -24.08 -3.03
N GLN A 245 1.49 -22.95 -3.28
CA GLN A 245 0.97 -21.64 -2.92
C GLN A 245 -0.31 -21.28 -3.66
N LEU A 246 -0.42 -21.65 -4.95
CA LEU A 246 -1.65 -21.46 -5.74
C LEU A 246 -2.81 -22.28 -5.16
N ASN A 247 -2.56 -23.52 -4.75
CA ASN A 247 -3.58 -24.37 -4.15
C ASN A 247 -4.05 -23.78 -2.81
N GLU A 248 -3.13 -23.31 -1.97
CA GLU A 248 -3.47 -22.62 -0.71
C GLU A 248 -4.33 -21.38 -0.96
N TRP A 249 -3.97 -20.53 -1.93
CA TRP A 249 -4.77 -19.36 -2.27
C TRP A 249 -6.15 -19.74 -2.80
N GLN A 250 -6.25 -20.82 -3.58
CA GLN A 250 -7.51 -21.29 -4.13
C GLN A 250 -8.47 -21.79 -3.03
N GLU A 251 -7.94 -22.31 -1.91
CA GLU A 251 -8.73 -22.72 -0.74
C GLU A 251 -9.15 -21.54 0.14
N MET A 252 -8.32 -20.49 0.25
CA MET A 252 -8.54 -19.37 1.16
C MET A 252 -9.29 -18.17 0.55
N MET A 253 -9.18 -17.98 -0.78
CA MET A 253 -9.75 -16.81 -1.46
C MET A 253 -11.17 -17.05 -1.92
N THR A 254 -11.97 -15.99 -1.93
CA THR A 254 -13.22 -15.98 -2.70
C THR A 254 -12.91 -16.01 -4.20
N LYS A 255 -13.92 -16.30 -5.02
CA LYS A 255 -13.78 -16.30 -6.47
C LYS A 255 -13.34 -14.92 -6.99
N GLU A 256 -13.94 -13.86 -6.46
CA GLU A 256 -13.68 -12.48 -6.86
C GLU A 256 -12.25 -12.07 -6.47
N GLU A 257 -11.78 -12.49 -5.30
CA GLU A 257 -10.40 -12.28 -4.88
C GLU A 257 -9.39 -13.05 -5.73
N TRP A 258 -9.66 -14.30 -6.06
CA TRP A 258 -8.81 -15.08 -6.96
C TRP A 258 -8.69 -14.37 -8.31
N GLN A 259 -9.82 -13.96 -8.90
CA GLN A 259 -9.82 -13.23 -10.16
C GLN A 259 -9.02 -11.93 -10.08
N ARG A 260 -9.14 -11.19 -8.98
CA ARG A 260 -8.43 -9.91 -8.78
C ARG A 260 -6.95 -10.08 -8.47
N GLU A 261 -6.64 -10.84 -7.43
CA GLU A 261 -5.30 -10.97 -6.86
C GLU A 261 -4.45 -11.99 -7.62
N VAL A 262 -5.01 -13.05 -8.18
CA VAL A 262 -4.26 -14.11 -8.87
C VAL A 262 -4.35 -13.96 -10.38
N GLU A 263 -5.56 -13.86 -10.94
CA GLU A 263 -5.74 -13.74 -12.39
C GLU A 263 -5.49 -12.32 -12.93
N ALA A 264 -5.36 -11.35 -12.02
CA ALA A 264 -5.15 -9.95 -12.34
C ALA A 264 -6.25 -9.38 -13.25
N LEU A 265 -7.51 -9.70 -12.95
CA LEU A 265 -8.70 -9.22 -13.64
C LEU A 265 -9.46 -8.16 -12.83
N TRP A 266 -10.04 -7.18 -13.53
CA TRP A 266 -11.03 -6.30 -12.92
C TRP A 266 -12.36 -7.04 -12.78
N VAL A 267 -12.94 -7.02 -11.58
CA VAL A 267 -14.17 -7.72 -11.24
C VAL A 267 -15.17 -6.73 -10.67
N GLU A 268 -16.39 -6.71 -11.22
CA GLU A 268 -17.51 -6.00 -10.61
C GLU A 268 -18.10 -6.87 -9.50
N VAL A 269 -18.01 -6.41 -8.25
CA VAL A 269 -18.61 -7.10 -7.11
C VAL A 269 -20.05 -6.61 -6.97
N ALA A 270 -21.01 -7.46 -7.34
CA ALA A 270 -22.42 -7.20 -7.06
C ALA A 270 -22.63 -7.08 -5.54
N HIS A 271 -23.51 -6.18 -5.10
CA HIS A 271 -23.92 -6.03 -3.69
C HIS A 271 -22.87 -5.50 -2.70
N THR A 272 -21.73 -4.94 -3.15
CA THR A 272 -20.84 -4.17 -2.26
C THR A 272 -21.46 -2.82 -1.85
N PHE A 273 -21.45 -2.51 -0.56
CA PHE A 273 -21.96 -1.22 -0.07
C PHE A 273 -20.98 -0.06 -0.29
N PHE A 274 -19.68 -0.37 -0.26
CA PHE A 274 -18.57 0.57 -0.46
C PHE A 274 -17.72 0.19 -1.68
N PRO A 275 -18.01 0.79 -2.86
CA PRO A 275 -17.21 0.56 -4.06
C PRO A 275 -15.74 0.94 -3.87
N MET A 276 -14.82 0.23 -4.53
CA MET A 276 -13.38 0.51 -4.44
C MET A 276 -13.01 1.95 -4.82
N ASP A 277 -13.70 2.53 -5.80
CA ASP A 277 -13.54 3.93 -6.19
C ASP A 277 -13.77 4.90 -5.03
N LEU A 278 -14.80 4.65 -4.22
CA LEU A 278 -15.11 5.45 -3.04
C LEU A 278 -14.04 5.28 -1.96
N ILE A 279 -13.54 4.06 -1.75
CA ILE A 279 -12.48 3.78 -0.78
C ILE A 279 -11.16 4.48 -1.17
N ILE A 280 -10.76 4.40 -2.44
CA ILE A 280 -9.54 5.03 -2.95
C ILE A 280 -9.63 6.56 -2.81
N SER A 281 -10.81 7.17 -2.98
CA SER A 281 -11.01 8.62 -2.76
C SER A 281 -10.79 9.07 -1.30
N CYS A 282 -10.84 8.13 -0.36
CA CYS A 282 -10.57 8.37 1.06
C CYS A 282 -9.08 8.21 1.42
N VAL A 283 -8.22 7.71 0.51
CA VAL A 283 -6.79 7.56 0.81
C VAL A 283 -6.14 8.94 0.94
N ASP A 284 -5.53 9.20 2.10
CA ASP A 284 -4.73 10.39 2.36
C ASP A 284 -3.25 10.03 2.35
N PRO A 285 -2.49 10.45 1.33
CA PRO A 285 -1.07 10.14 1.27
C PRO A 285 -0.23 10.72 2.41
N GLU A 286 -0.70 11.78 3.08
CA GLU A 286 0.00 12.36 4.23
C GLU A 286 0.03 11.40 5.42
N LEU A 287 -0.98 10.53 5.57
CA LEU A 287 -0.96 9.47 6.58
C LEU A 287 0.21 8.50 6.35
N GLY A 288 0.60 8.26 5.10
CA GLY A 288 1.70 7.37 4.72
C GLY A 288 3.09 8.02 4.65
N ASN A 289 3.20 9.29 5.03
CA ASN A 289 4.45 10.06 5.00
C ASN A 289 5.02 10.22 6.41
N PRO A 290 6.13 9.54 6.77
CA PRO A 290 6.67 9.55 8.13
C PRO A 290 7.25 10.89 8.58
N ASP A 291 7.53 11.79 7.62
CA ASP A 291 8.00 13.15 7.91
C ASP A 291 6.83 14.14 8.04
N SER A 292 5.58 13.68 7.86
CA SER A 292 4.39 14.52 7.96
C SER A 292 4.04 14.76 9.44
N PRO A 293 3.71 16.00 9.85
CA PRO A 293 3.12 16.24 11.18
C PRO A 293 1.75 15.54 11.34
N ASN A 294 1.18 15.09 10.22
CA ASN A 294 -0.13 14.48 10.10
C ASN A 294 -0.03 12.97 9.82
N GLN A 295 1.12 12.34 10.07
CA GLN A 295 1.36 10.92 9.78
C GLN A 295 0.43 9.97 10.56
N TYR A 296 0.29 8.76 10.05
CA TYR A 296 -0.32 7.65 10.77
C TYR A 296 0.60 7.19 11.91
N ILE A 297 0.02 6.86 13.06
CA ILE A 297 0.72 6.46 14.28
C ILE A 297 0.65 4.95 14.41
N GLU A 298 1.77 4.27 14.10
CA GLU A 298 1.87 2.81 14.27
C GLU A 298 2.06 2.42 15.74
N ASN A 299 2.93 3.15 16.46
CA ASN A 299 3.27 2.88 17.85
C ASN A 299 2.95 4.09 18.74
N ILE A 300 1.96 3.95 19.62
CA ILE A 300 1.52 5.01 20.54
C ILE A 300 2.60 5.40 21.55
N GLU A 301 3.59 4.53 21.80
CA GLU A 301 4.69 4.80 22.74
C GLU A 301 5.75 5.75 22.17
N GLU A 302 5.77 5.96 20.85
CA GLU A 302 6.73 6.85 20.17
C GLU A 302 6.18 8.26 19.95
N VAL A 303 4.95 8.53 20.41
CA VAL A 303 4.25 9.79 20.17
C VAL A 303 4.32 10.70 21.39
N SER A 304 4.71 11.95 21.16
CA SER A 304 4.54 13.00 22.16
C SER A 304 3.13 13.61 22.01
N PRO A 305 2.29 13.66 23.07
CA PRO A 305 0.96 14.26 23.01
C PRO A 305 0.94 15.70 22.48
N ALA A 306 2.04 16.46 22.67
CA ALA A 306 2.19 17.83 22.17
C ALA A 306 2.23 17.94 20.63
N GLN A 307 2.42 16.83 19.92
CA GLN A 307 2.46 16.79 18.45
C GLN A 307 1.07 16.61 17.83
N LEU A 308 0.08 16.17 18.62
CA LEU A 308 -1.28 15.97 18.15
C LEU A 308 -2.06 17.28 18.17
N LYS A 309 -2.70 17.61 17.04
CA LYS A 309 -3.55 18.80 16.90
C LYS A 309 -4.98 18.39 16.63
N GLY A 310 -5.93 19.11 17.22
CA GLY A 310 -7.36 18.85 17.02
C GLY A 310 -7.90 17.69 17.87
N PRO A 311 -9.23 17.59 17.98
CA PRO A 311 -9.88 16.61 18.84
C PRO A 311 -9.77 15.19 18.28
N CYS A 312 -9.47 14.24 19.17
CA CYS A 312 -9.43 12.82 18.85
C CYS A 312 -10.66 12.11 19.40
N TYR A 313 -11.17 11.14 18.64
CA TYR A 313 -12.29 10.29 19.03
C TYR A 313 -11.91 8.83 18.76
N ALA A 314 -12.51 7.92 19.51
CA ALA A 314 -12.18 6.51 19.41
C ALA A 314 -13.42 5.63 19.23
N GLY A 315 -13.20 4.49 18.60
CA GLY A 315 -14.18 3.42 18.42
C GLY A 315 -13.56 2.11 18.83
N LEU A 316 -14.23 1.38 19.72
CA LEU A 316 -13.80 0.08 20.20
C LEU A 316 -14.82 -0.99 19.83
N ASP A 317 -14.46 -1.84 18.88
CA ASP A 317 -15.20 -3.07 18.59
C ASP A 317 -14.63 -4.23 19.43
N LEU A 318 -15.49 -5.02 20.06
CA LEU A 318 -15.11 -6.01 21.07
C LEU A 318 -15.36 -7.44 20.59
N GLY A 319 -14.29 -8.08 20.13
CA GLY A 319 -14.22 -9.53 19.88
C GLY A 319 -13.29 -10.26 20.85
N LYS A 320 -13.36 -11.61 20.88
CA LYS A 320 -12.45 -12.42 21.70
C LYS A 320 -12.05 -13.74 21.06
N GLN A 321 -13.00 -14.62 20.75
CA GLN A 321 -12.68 -16.00 20.33
C GLN A 321 -12.74 -16.19 18.82
N VAL A 322 -13.74 -15.60 18.17
CA VAL A 322 -13.95 -15.68 16.72
C VAL A 322 -13.56 -14.35 16.09
N ASP A 323 -14.19 -13.28 16.57
CA ASP A 323 -13.93 -11.92 16.12
C ASP A 323 -12.82 -11.26 16.93
N TYR A 324 -12.17 -10.28 16.34
CA TYR A 324 -11.07 -9.55 16.97
C TYR A 324 -11.60 -8.35 17.75
N SER A 325 -10.98 -8.04 18.90
CA SER A 325 -11.10 -6.69 19.44
C SER A 325 -10.30 -5.73 18.56
N VAL A 326 -10.87 -4.56 18.23
CA VAL A 326 -10.19 -3.52 17.45
C VAL A 326 -10.48 -2.14 18.04
N LEU A 327 -9.41 -1.39 18.32
CA LEU A 327 -9.48 0.04 18.61
C LEU A 327 -9.13 0.83 17.34
N ALA A 328 -9.98 1.78 16.96
CA ALA A 328 -9.69 2.79 15.94
C ALA A 328 -9.73 4.19 16.58
N VAL A 329 -8.78 5.04 16.21
CA VAL A 329 -8.70 6.44 16.67
C VAL A 329 -8.72 7.36 15.46
N VAL A 330 -9.68 8.27 15.45
CA VAL A 330 -9.83 9.30 14.43
C VAL A 330 -9.53 10.68 14.98
N GLN A 331 -8.85 11.49 14.20
CA GLN A 331 -8.60 12.90 14.47
C GLN A 331 -9.49 13.75 13.56
N LYS A 332 -10.25 14.66 14.15
CA LYS A 332 -11.05 15.63 13.38
C LYS A 332 -10.23 16.90 13.18
N THR A 333 -10.10 17.34 11.94
CA THR A 333 -9.39 18.57 11.58
C THR A 333 -10.35 19.76 11.55
N GLU A 334 -9.80 20.99 11.59
CA GLU A 334 -10.60 22.22 11.56
C GLU A 334 -11.47 22.35 10.29
N ASP A 335 -11.02 21.80 9.16
CA ASP A 335 -11.78 21.75 7.90
C ASP A 335 -12.81 20.60 7.83
N GLY A 336 -13.04 19.91 8.95
CA GLY A 336 -14.07 18.88 9.09
C GLY A 336 -13.69 17.50 8.57
N ARG A 337 -12.44 17.28 8.14
CA ARG A 337 -11.98 15.92 7.79
C ARG A 337 -11.85 15.05 9.04
N VAL A 338 -12.13 13.77 8.89
CA VAL A 338 -12.01 12.74 9.92
C VAL A 338 -10.95 11.76 9.48
N ARG A 339 -9.79 11.80 10.13
CA ARG A 339 -8.57 11.09 9.70
C ARG A 339 -8.34 9.91 10.63
N LEU A 340 -8.31 8.68 10.10
CA LEU A 340 -7.92 7.50 10.87
C LEU A 340 -6.40 7.55 11.12
N ILE A 341 -6.02 7.98 12.32
CA ILE A 341 -4.62 8.22 12.70
C ILE A 341 -3.98 7.04 13.42
N HIS A 342 -4.78 6.15 14.01
CA HIS A 342 -4.28 4.96 14.68
C HIS A 342 -5.34 3.85 14.68
N LYS A 343 -4.88 2.60 14.57
CA LYS A 343 -5.70 1.39 14.67
C LYS A 343 -4.88 0.27 15.31
N ARG A 344 -5.48 -0.44 16.26
CA ARG A 344 -4.93 -1.62 16.90
C ARG A 344 -5.93 -2.77 16.85
N GLN A 345 -5.57 -3.84 16.16
CA GLN A 345 -6.23 -5.14 16.29
C GLN A 345 -5.51 -5.97 17.35
N PHE A 346 -6.27 -6.55 18.28
CA PHE A 346 -5.74 -7.43 19.32
C PHE A 346 -5.82 -8.89 18.85
N PRO A 347 -4.81 -9.75 19.13
CA PRO A 347 -4.91 -11.17 18.81
C PRO A 347 -6.14 -11.85 19.41
N LEU A 348 -6.67 -12.88 18.77
CA LEU A 348 -7.75 -13.70 19.35
C LEU A 348 -7.30 -14.28 20.71
N GLY A 349 -8.23 -14.34 21.64
CA GLY A 349 -8.03 -14.79 23.01
C GLY A 349 -7.50 -13.72 23.97
N THR A 350 -7.18 -12.51 23.48
CA THR A 350 -6.70 -11.41 24.34
C THR A 350 -7.70 -11.15 25.49
N PRO A 351 -7.25 -11.12 26.75
CA PRO A 351 -8.09 -10.74 27.88
C PRO A 351 -8.59 -9.30 27.75
N TYR A 352 -9.88 -9.06 28.02
CA TYR A 352 -10.44 -7.70 27.98
C TYR A 352 -9.72 -6.68 28.88
N PRO A 353 -9.19 -7.03 30.07
CA PRO A 353 -8.38 -6.11 30.84
C PRO A 353 -7.14 -5.59 30.09
N ASP A 354 -6.52 -6.42 29.23
CA ASP A 354 -5.39 -5.98 28.41
C ASP A 354 -5.84 -5.05 27.28
N VAL A 355 -7.04 -5.26 26.74
CA VAL A 355 -7.68 -4.35 25.77
C VAL A 355 -7.96 -2.99 26.45
N VAL A 356 -8.59 -2.99 27.62
CA VAL A 356 -8.90 -1.77 28.40
C VAL A 356 -7.61 -1.04 28.80
N ALA A 357 -6.57 -1.74 29.22
CA ALA A 357 -5.28 -1.15 29.54
C ALA A 357 -4.67 -0.42 28.32
N TYR A 358 -4.77 -1.02 27.13
CA TYR A 358 -4.32 -0.37 25.90
C TYR A 358 -5.17 0.84 25.53
N VAL A 359 -6.51 0.74 25.65
CA VAL A 359 -7.42 1.87 25.39
C VAL A 359 -7.13 3.03 26.35
N THR A 360 -6.87 2.73 27.61
CA THR A 360 -6.46 3.71 28.62
C THR A 360 -5.15 4.39 28.24
N ARG A 361 -4.16 3.60 27.82
CA ARG A 361 -2.88 4.15 27.34
C ARG A 361 -3.07 5.03 26.11
N ALA A 362 -3.89 4.59 25.16
CA ALA A 362 -4.22 5.36 23.98
C ALA A 362 -4.94 6.67 24.36
N HIS A 363 -5.87 6.65 25.32
CA HIS A 363 -6.51 7.85 25.83
C HIS A 363 -5.51 8.84 26.43
N GLN A 364 -4.52 8.37 27.19
CA GLN A 364 -3.45 9.24 27.72
C GLN A 364 -2.60 9.91 26.63
N VAL A 365 -2.44 9.24 25.48
CA VAL A 365 -1.66 9.76 24.35
C VAL A 365 -2.49 10.69 23.48
N PHE A 366 -3.69 10.28 23.10
CA PHE A 366 -4.55 10.96 22.13
C PHE A 366 -5.54 11.94 22.76
N ASN A 367 -5.75 11.87 24.07
CA ASN A 367 -6.72 12.67 24.82
C ASN A 367 -8.11 12.67 24.16
N PHE A 368 -8.74 11.48 24.12
CA PHE A 368 -10.05 11.31 23.47
C PHE A 368 -11.08 12.29 24.03
N GLU A 369 -11.91 12.86 23.16
CA GLU A 369 -13.10 13.65 23.53
C GLU A 369 -14.39 12.82 23.54
N GLY A 370 -14.34 11.61 22.97
CA GLY A 370 -15.44 10.67 22.94
C GLY A 370 -14.98 9.29 22.50
N LEU A 371 -15.62 8.26 23.04
CA LEU A 371 -15.35 6.86 22.75
C LEU A 371 -16.68 6.10 22.56
N CYS A 372 -16.90 5.55 21.36
CA CYS A 372 -18.01 4.62 21.14
C CYS A 372 -17.51 3.18 21.27
N VAL A 373 -18.23 2.35 22.02
CA VAL A 373 -17.86 0.96 22.30
C VAL A 373 -18.99 0.04 21.84
N ASP A 374 -18.68 -1.08 21.17
CA ASP A 374 -19.67 -2.14 21.01
C ASP A 374 -20.00 -2.73 22.38
N LYS A 375 -21.24 -2.53 22.85
CA LYS A 375 -21.71 -3.08 24.14
C LYS A 375 -22.41 -4.42 24.01
N THR A 376 -22.30 -5.09 22.87
CA THR A 376 -22.92 -6.41 22.67
C THR A 376 -22.27 -7.45 23.60
N GLY A 377 -23.09 -8.24 24.30
CA GLY A 377 -22.60 -9.25 25.23
C GLY A 377 -21.92 -8.66 26.46
N ILE A 378 -20.60 -8.79 26.57
CA ILE A 378 -19.83 -8.37 27.75
C ILE A 378 -19.39 -6.90 27.71
N GLY A 379 -19.65 -6.21 26.59
CA GLY A 379 -19.20 -4.84 26.40
C GLY A 379 -19.83 -3.83 27.37
N ASP A 380 -20.97 -4.14 27.99
CA ASP A 380 -21.59 -3.30 29.02
C ASP A 380 -20.66 -3.11 30.23
N ALA A 381 -20.03 -4.19 30.72
CA ALA A 381 -19.07 -4.12 31.81
C ALA A 381 -17.78 -3.36 31.43
N ILE A 382 -17.39 -3.42 30.15
CA ILE A 382 -16.22 -2.70 29.63
C ILE A 382 -16.52 -1.20 29.51
N VAL A 383 -17.76 -0.83 29.16
CA VAL A 383 -18.20 0.57 29.19
C VAL A 383 -18.11 1.12 30.61
N ASP A 384 -18.63 0.42 31.60
CA ASP A 384 -18.54 0.82 33.01
C ASP A 384 -17.08 1.00 33.47
N GLU A 385 -16.18 0.09 33.07
CA GLU A 385 -14.76 0.17 33.40
C GLU A 385 -14.08 1.38 32.74
N LEU A 386 -14.39 1.68 31.48
CA LEU A 386 -13.84 2.84 30.75
C LEU A 386 -14.36 4.17 31.30
N GLU A 387 -15.63 4.22 31.72
CA GLU A 387 -16.19 5.37 32.42
C GLU A 387 -15.49 5.61 33.78
N ALA A 388 -15.18 4.54 34.51
CA ALA A 388 -14.43 4.62 35.77
C ALA A 388 -12.99 5.12 35.61
N ILE A 389 -12.40 4.99 34.41
CA ILE A 389 -11.07 5.48 34.05
C ILE A 389 -11.13 6.94 33.53
N GLU A 390 -12.28 7.60 33.65
CA GLU A 390 -12.52 9.00 33.29
C GLU A 390 -12.32 9.33 31.80
N VAL A 391 -12.50 8.33 30.91
CA VAL A 391 -12.60 8.62 29.47
C VAL A 391 -13.88 9.45 29.24
N PRO A 392 -13.81 10.62 28.58
CA PRO A 392 -14.98 11.46 28.42
C PRO A 392 -15.92 10.90 27.35
N ASN A 393 -17.23 11.13 27.55
CA ASN A 393 -18.31 10.80 26.61
C ASN A 393 -18.24 9.35 26.08
N VAL A 394 -17.98 8.38 26.95
CA VAL A 394 -18.08 6.95 26.59
C VAL A 394 -19.54 6.64 26.26
N LYS A 395 -19.77 5.97 25.12
CA LYS A 395 -21.11 5.56 24.69
C LYS A 395 -21.09 4.12 24.20
N GLY A 396 -21.76 3.24 24.94
CA GLY A 396 -22.02 1.87 24.49
C GLY A 396 -23.11 1.80 23.41
N ILE A 397 -22.79 1.23 22.26
CA ILE A 397 -23.71 1.00 21.13
C ILE A 397 -24.02 -0.49 21.03
N PHE A 398 -25.31 -0.84 20.99
CA PHE A 398 -25.73 -2.22 20.82
C PHE A 398 -25.90 -2.53 19.33
N PHE A 399 -25.22 -3.55 18.80
CA PHE A 399 -25.13 -3.84 17.37
C PHE A 399 -26.37 -4.53 16.79
N ALA A 400 -27.52 -3.87 16.90
CA ALA A 400 -28.73 -4.22 16.16
C ALA A 400 -28.60 -3.83 14.68
N ASP A 401 -29.35 -4.49 13.79
CA ASP A 401 -29.34 -4.22 12.33
C ASP A 401 -29.51 -2.72 12.01
N ILE A 402 -30.41 -2.03 12.73
CA ILE A 402 -30.65 -0.59 12.56
C ILE A 402 -29.43 0.25 12.96
N GLU A 403 -28.73 -0.11 14.04
CA GLU A 403 -27.52 0.63 14.46
C GLU A 403 -26.37 0.39 13.49
N LYS A 404 -26.20 -0.86 13.00
CA LYS A 404 -25.25 -1.18 11.93
C LYS A 404 -25.53 -0.36 10.67
N GLU A 405 -26.80 -0.28 10.26
CA GLU A 405 -27.23 0.56 9.14
C GLU A 405 -26.89 2.04 9.37
N ASN A 406 -27.19 2.58 10.55
CA ASN A 406 -26.90 3.98 10.88
C ASN A 406 -25.40 4.29 10.83
N MET A 407 -24.57 3.41 11.41
CA MET A 407 -23.12 3.57 11.45
C MET A 407 -22.51 3.54 10.05
N LEU A 408 -22.86 2.54 9.24
CA LEU A 408 -22.30 2.37 7.90
C LEU A 408 -22.81 3.44 6.92
N ASN A 409 -24.07 3.88 7.03
CA ASN A 409 -24.56 5.02 6.26
C ASN A 409 -23.84 6.32 6.63
N TYR A 410 -23.57 6.57 7.91
CA TYR A 410 -22.82 7.75 8.33
C TYR A 410 -21.37 7.70 7.83
N LEU A 411 -20.71 6.55 7.93
CA LEU A 411 -19.38 6.34 7.36
C LEU A 411 -19.39 6.62 5.85
N LYS A 412 -20.36 6.05 5.11
CA LYS A 412 -20.51 6.28 3.67
C LYS A 412 -20.72 7.75 3.33
N LEU A 413 -21.51 8.48 4.11
CA LEU A 413 -21.71 9.91 3.95
C LEU A 413 -20.39 10.69 4.10
N LEU A 414 -19.54 10.33 5.08
CA LEU A 414 -18.22 10.94 5.25
C LEU A 414 -17.31 10.65 4.04
N MET A 415 -17.36 9.43 3.51
CA MET A 415 -16.60 9.04 2.32
C MET A 415 -17.06 9.81 1.07
N GLU A 416 -18.37 9.87 0.81
CA GLU A 416 -18.96 10.55 -0.34
C GLU A 416 -18.69 12.06 -0.32
N LYS A 417 -18.62 12.66 0.88
CA LYS A 417 -18.22 14.06 1.07
C LYS A 417 -16.70 14.28 1.03
N GLY A 418 -15.90 13.23 0.87
CA GLY A 418 -14.44 13.31 0.89
C GLY A 418 -13.84 13.71 2.25
N LEU A 419 -14.60 13.56 3.33
CA LEU A 419 -14.20 13.94 4.69
C LEU A 419 -13.42 12.82 5.39
N LEU A 420 -13.75 11.55 5.14
CA LEU A 420 -12.99 10.44 5.68
C LEU A 420 -11.60 10.36 5.03
N LYS A 421 -10.57 10.15 5.85
CA LYS A 421 -9.19 9.94 5.40
C LYS A 421 -8.58 8.69 6.03
N ILE A 422 -8.07 7.78 5.21
CA ILE A 422 -7.48 6.50 5.62
C ILE A 422 -6.09 6.27 4.99
N LEU A 423 -5.33 5.36 5.61
CA LEU A 423 -3.99 4.97 5.14
C LEU A 423 -4.09 4.05 3.91
N GLY A 424 -3.38 4.40 2.83
CA GLY A 424 -3.49 3.70 1.55
C GLY A 424 -2.87 2.31 1.48
N ASP A 425 -2.10 1.89 2.48
CA ASP A 425 -1.51 0.54 2.53
C ASP A 425 -2.07 -0.36 3.65
N ASP A 426 -3.17 0.07 4.28
CA ASP A 426 -3.94 -0.74 5.23
C ASP A 426 -4.85 -1.73 4.48
N LYS A 427 -4.23 -2.79 3.96
CA LYS A 427 -4.91 -3.79 3.12
C LYS A 427 -6.06 -4.50 3.83
N GLN A 428 -5.97 -4.72 5.14
CA GLN A 428 -7.02 -5.40 5.89
C GLN A 428 -8.26 -4.52 6.02
N LEU A 429 -8.10 -3.26 6.42
CA LEU A 429 -9.23 -2.34 6.54
C LEU A 429 -9.89 -2.11 5.17
N ILE A 430 -9.10 -1.89 4.12
CA ILE A 430 -9.61 -1.70 2.76
C ILE A 430 -10.42 -2.92 2.30
N ALA A 431 -9.93 -4.15 2.58
CA ALA A 431 -10.66 -5.37 2.27
C ALA A 431 -11.98 -5.47 3.03
N GLN A 432 -11.97 -5.25 4.36
CA GLN A 432 -13.20 -5.29 5.18
C GLN A 432 -14.24 -4.27 4.72
N ILE A 433 -13.82 -3.04 4.36
CA ILE A 433 -14.73 -2.03 3.81
C ILE A 433 -15.32 -2.50 2.47
N ASN A 434 -14.50 -3.00 1.55
CA ASN A 434 -14.96 -3.37 0.20
C ASN A 434 -15.83 -4.64 0.18
N GLU A 435 -15.55 -5.58 1.08
CA GLU A 435 -16.25 -6.86 1.15
C GLU A 435 -17.65 -6.75 1.78
N GLN A 436 -17.97 -5.60 2.42
CA GLN A 436 -19.23 -5.43 3.11
C GLN A 436 -20.42 -5.50 2.15
N GLN A 437 -21.26 -6.53 2.36
CA GLN A 437 -22.44 -6.81 1.58
C GLN A 437 -23.68 -6.17 2.21
N TYR A 438 -24.69 -5.93 1.38
CA TYR A 438 -25.97 -5.43 1.85
C TYR A 438 -27.17 -6.01 1.08
N GLU A 439 -28.32 -6.07 1.74
CA GLU A 439 -29.61 -6.38 1.14
C GLU A 439 -30.70 -5.46 1.69
N TYR A 440 -31.73 -5.24 0.87
CA TYR A 440 -32.92 -4.50 1.29
C TYR A 440 -33.85 -5.42 2.08
N LEU A 441 -34.16 -5.04 3.32
CA LEU A 441 -35.17 -5.71 4.11
C LEU A 441 -36.56 -5.34 3.60
N ARG A 442 -37.43 -6.34 3.48
CA ARG A 442 -38.82 -6.11 3.06
C ARG A 442 -39.57 -5.38 4.19
N PRO A 443 -40.15 -4.19 3.92
CA PRO A 443 -40.94 -3.49 4.92
C PRO A 443 -42.18 -4.32 5.27
N LYS A 444 -42.55 -4.38 6.55
CA LYS A 444 -43.71 -5.16 7.02
C LYS A 444 -45.02 -4.43 6.74
N THR A 445 -44.96 -3.11 6.59
CA THR A 445 -46.09 -2.25 6.25
C THR A 445 -45.72 -1.29 5.13
N ALA A 446 -46.70 -0.80 4.36
CA ALA A 446 -46.47 0.11 3.24
C ALA A 446 -45.92 1.50 3.63
N GLN A 447 -45.89 1.81 4.94
CA GLN A 447 -45.45 3.10 5.51
C GLN A 447 -44.07 3.00 6.18
N GLU A 448 -43.51 1.80 6.30
CA GLU A 448 -42.18 1.59 6.85
C GLU A 448 -41.10 1.93 5.82
N ARG A 449 -40.05 2.60 6.29
CA ARG A 449 -38.83 2.81 5.50
C ARG A 449 -38.18 1.46 5.20
N ILE A 450 -37.62 1.32 4.00
CA ILE A 450 -36.80 0.16 3.63
C ILE A 450 -35.49 0.24 4.41
N HIS A 451 -35.23 -0.78 5.23
CA HIS A 451 -34.01 -0.94 6.00
C HIS A 451 -32.97 -1.76 5.25
N LEU A 452 -31.71 -1.57 5.60
CA LEU A 452 -30.59 -2.34 5.06
C LEU A 452 -30.08 -3.33 6.10
N LYS A 453 -29.77 -4.54 5.65
CA LYS A 453 -29.04 -5.52 6.46
C LYS A 453 -27.65 -5.71 5.88
N PHE A 454 -26.65 -5.79 6.75
CA PHE A 454 -25.24 -5.89 6.40
C PHE A 454 -24.64 -7.20 6.91
N TRP A 455 -23.70 -7.74 6.13
CA TRP A 455 -22.87 -8.88 6.52
C TRP A 455 -21.56 -8.87 5.73
N HIS A 456 -20.56 -9.58 6.24
CA HIS A 456 -19.33 -9.89 5.52
C HIS A 456 -19.38 -11.34 4.96
N PRO A 457 -18.58 -11.68 3.95
CA PRO A 457 -18.51 -13.05 3.42
C PRO A 457 -18.12 -14.10 4.49
N PRO A 458 -18.49 -15.37 4.33
CA PRO A 458 -18.09 -16.43 5.25
C PRO A 458 -16.58 -16.53 5.42
N GLY A 459 -16.10 -16.71 6.65
CA GLY A 459 -14.66 -16.80 6.96
C GLY A 459 -13.93 -15.45 6.94
N ARG A 460 -14.66 -14.34 6.81
CA ARG A 460 -14.15 -12.97 6.94
C ARG A 460 -14.57 -12.33 8.25
N HIS A 461 -14.12 -11.09 8.44
CA HIS A 461 -14.43 -10.26 9.60
C HIS A 461 -14.68 -8.83 9.14
N ASP A 462 -15.43 -8.05 9.91
CA ASP A 462 -15.65 -6.61 9.71
C ASP A 462 -15.30 -5.76 10.95
N ASP A 463 -14.54 -6.33 11.90
CA ASP A 463 -14.17 -5.70 13.18
C ASP A 463 -13.45 -4.34 13.01
N GLN A 464 -12.56 -4.23 12.02
CA GLN A 464 -11.84 -2.98 11.76
C GLN A 464 -12.74 -1.94 11.10
N LEU A 465 -13.66 -2.38 10.23
CA LEU A 465 -14.69 -1.52 9.64
C LEU A 465 -15.59 -0.95 10.73
N TYR A 466 -16.08 -1.78 11.65
CA TYR A 466 -16.96 -1.32 12.73
C TYR A 466 -16.24 -0.49 13.78
N ALA A 467 -15.00 -0.82 14.15
CA ALA A 467 -14.19 0.05 15.00
C ALA A 467 -14.03 1.45 14.37
N LEU A 468 -13.74 1.52 13.07
CA LEU A 468 -13.68 2.80 12.34
C LEU A 468 -15.03 3.52 12.32
N ALA A 469 -16.12 2.80 12.07
CA ALA A 469 -17.47 3.38 12.03
C ALA A 469 -17.87 3.93 13.42
N LEU A 470 -17.55 3.22 14.50
CA LEU A 470 -17.72 3.67 15.88
C LEU A 470 -16.92 4.95 16.17
N ALA A 471 -15.65 4.99 15.76
CA ALA A 471 -14.81 6.17 15.94
C ALA A 471 -15.37 7.39 15.19
N CYS A 472 -15.86 7.17 13.97
CA CYS A 472 -16.55 8.21 13.20
C CYS A 472 -17.83 8.67 13.91
N MET A 473 -18.64 7.76 14.44
CA MET A 473 -19.85 8.10 15.20
C MET A 473 -19.53 8.89 16.47
N ALA A 474 -18.46 8.57 17.18
CA ALA A 474 -18.00 9.33 18.34
C ALA A 474 -17.61 10.77 17.97
N SER A 475 -17.07 10.98 16.76
CA SER A 475 -16.72 12.31 16.24
C SER A 475 -17.92 13.13 15.71
N LYS A 476 -19.11 12.52 15.63
CA LYS A 476 -20.33 13.18 15.17
C LYS A 476 -20.75 14.19 16.23
N GLU A 477 -20.85 15.46 15.84
CA GLU A 477 -21.34 16.51 16.74
C GLU A 477 -22.71 16.11 17.31
N THR A 478 -22.85 16.19 18.63
CA THR A 478 -24.17 16.23 19.23
C THR A 478 -24.79 17.56 18.82
N GLU A 479 -26.03 17.55 18.30
CA GLU A 479 -26.77 18.78 18.06
C GLU A 479 -26.69 19.66 19.33
N PRO A 480 -26.41 20.96 19.21
CA PRO A 480 -26.35 21.83 20.38
C PRO A 480 -27.69 21.71 21.12
N LYS A 481 -27.63 21.41 22.43
CA LYS A 481 -28.83 21.38 23.27
C LYS A 481 -29.56 22.72 23.05
N PRO A 482 -30.86 22.72 22.68
CA PRO A 482 -31.59 23.96 22.53
C PRO A 482 -31.56 24.70 23.88
N TYR A 483 -30.90 25.86 23.89
CA TYR A 483 -30.90 26.74 25.05
C TYR A 483 -32.09 27.70 24.91
N LEU A 484 -32.94 27.70 25.93
CA LEU A 484 -34.10 28.57 26.00
C LEU A 484 -33.66 29.91 26.60
N ALA A 485 -33.45 30.91 25.75
CA ALA A 485 -33.22 32.29 26.19
C ALA A 485 -34.55 32.89 26.65
N VAL A 486 -34.81 32.95 27.96
CA VAL A 486 -35.93 33.73 28.49
C VAL A 486 -35.50 35.20 28.48
N VAL A 487 -36.00 35.96 27.50
CA VAL A 487 -35.82 37.41 27.44
C VAL A 487 -36.74 38.06 28.48
N PRO A 488 -36.23 38.78 29.48
CA PRO A 488 -37.07 39.51 30.42
C PRO A 488 -37.84 40.61 29.68
N ARG A 489 -39.13 40.74 29.99
CA ARG A 489 -40.02 41.76 29.40
C ARG A 489 -39.68 43.16 29.83
#